data_AF-A0AA35X251-F1
#
_entry.id   AF-A0AA35X251-F1
#
_cell.length_a   1.000
_cell.length_b   1.000
_cell.length_c   1.000
_cell.angle_alpha   90.00
_cell.angle_beta   90.00
_cell.angle_gamma   90.00
#
_symmetry.space_group_name_H-M   'P 1'
#
loop_
_entity.id
_entity.type
_entity.pdbx_description
1 polymer ?
#
loop_
_entity_poly.entity_id
_entity_poly.type
_entity_poly.pdbx_seq_one_letter_code
_entity_poly.pdbx_strand_id
1 'polypeptide(L)'
;MASPSPFTPKHSSPFPGLSSPLSSSSPSPTPRSPHPLGPRGSSSHDSELTLARKWIEECTGRVEKNKSFKEYLQDGTLLCELVQNVRPDLIRKIKRVRSPFAWRENLSFFLEACKSLGLKGSQLFSPEDLIASGARTPTIKT
;
A
#
# COMPACT_ATOMS: atom_id res chain seq x y z
N MET A 1 -48.94 -8.45 -43.46
CA MET A 1 -47.83 -8.32 -42.50
C MET A 1 -46.61 -7.86 -43.27
N ALA A 2 -45.93 -6.86 -42.72
CA ALA A 2 -45.09 -5.90 -43.44
C ALA A 2 -43.80 -6.49 -44.03
N SER A 3 -43.44 -5.91 -45.18
CA SER A 3 -42.25 -6.14 -45.98
C SER A 3 -40.93 -5.86 -45.23
N PRO A 4 -39.83 -6.53 -45.63
CA PRO A 4 -38.47 -6.17 -45.21
C PRO A 4 -37.93 -5.01 -46.07
N SER A 5 -37.26 -4.04 -45.45
CA SER A 5 -36.47 -3.02 -46.15
C SER A 5 -34.98 -3.13 -45.79
N PRO A 6 -34.08 -3.21 -46.79
CA PRO A 6 -32.63 -3.16 -46.65
C PRO A 6 -32.12 -1.71 -46.70
N PHE A 7 -31.07 -1.39 -45.94
CA PHE A 7 -30.34 -0.12 -46.10
C PHE A 7 -29.00 -0.37 -46.79
N THR A 8 -28.91 0.12 -48.03
CA THR A 8 -27.70 0.27 -48.84
C THR A 8 -27.36 1.78 -48.98
N PRO A 9 -26.36 2.23 -49.76
CA PRO A 9 -25.23 3.02 -49.25
C PRO A 9 -25.06 4.38 -49.99
N LYS A 10 -23.86 5.00 -49.86
CA LYS A 10 -23.24 6.04 -50.74
C LYS A 10 -23.74 7.48 -50.55
N HIS A 11 -22.99 8.56 -50.78
CA HIS A 11 -21.58 8.92 -51.03
C HIS A 11 -21.59 10.46 -51.29
N SER A 12 -20.45 11.15 -51.16
CA SER A 12 -20.15 12.49 -51.73
C SER A 12 -20.82 13.74 -51.14
N SER A 13 -20.25 14.94 -51.07
CA SER A 13 -18.90 15.52 -51.28
C SER A 13 -19.03 17.01 -50.80
N PRO A 14 -18.34 18.04 -51.37
CA PRO A 14 -17.24 18.77 -50.74
C PRO A 14 -17.55 20.26 -50.50
N PHE A 15 -16.78 20.98 -49.67
CA PHE A 15 -16.63 22.44 -49.85
C PHE A 15 -15.19 22.90 -49.53
N PRO A 16 -14.56 23.68 -50.43
CA PRO A 16 -13.26 24.31 -50.22
C PRO A 16 -13.39 25.77 -49.76
N GLY A 17 -12.31 26.34 -49.20
CA GLY A 17 -12.04 27.79 -49.34
C GLY A 17 -11.88 28.63 -48.05
N LEU A 18 -10.61 28.89 -47.71
CA LEU A 18 -10.00 30.20 -47.39
C LEU A 18 -10.70 31.21 -46.45
N SER A 19 -10.07 31.47 -45.30
CA SER A 19 -9.61 32.82 -44.90
C SER A 19 -8.86 32.81 -43.57
N SER A 20 -7.54 33.07 -43.63
CA SER A 20 -6.78 33.82 -42.60
C SER A 20 -7.26 35.30 -42.65
N PRO A 21 -6.91 36.24 -41.73
CA PRO A 21 -5.79 36.24 -40.77
C PRO A 21 -6.08 36.86 -39.38
N LEU A 22 -5.13 36.79 -38.45
CA LEU A 22 -4.56 37.98 -37.80
C LEU A 22 -3.37 37.63 -36.89
N SER A 23 -2.36 38.48 -37.02
CA SER A 23 -1.03 38.48 -36.42
C SER A 23 -1.07 38.83 -34.93
N SER A 24 -0.07 38.36 -34.15
CA SER A 24 0.70 39.17 -33.18
C SER A 24 1.44 38.32 -32.13
N SER A 25 2.78 38.39 -32.19
CA SER A 25 3.72 38.46 -31.05
C SER A 25 4.14 37.19 -30.27
N SER A 26 5.33 36.67 -30.62
CA SER A 26 6.53 36.24 -29.84
C SER A 26 6.45 35.76 -28.35
N PRO A 27 7.48 35.07 -27.78
CA PRO A 27 8.71 34.48 -28.36
C PRO A 27 9.05 33.03 -27.93
N SER A 28 10.00 32.44 -28.66
CA SER A 28 10.89 31.28 -28.46
C SER A 28 10.84 30.42 -27.17
N PRO A 29 10.89 29.06 -27.28
CA PRO A 29 11.22 28.20 -26.15
C PRO A 29 12.73 28.19 -25.89
N THR A 30 13.13 28.61 -24.68
CA THR A 30 14.49 28.41 -24.16
C THR A 30 14.72 26.93 -23.82
N PRO A 31 15.87 26.31 -24.16
CA PRO A 31 16.21 25.00 -23.64
C PRO A 31 16.72 25.14 -22.20
N ARG A 32 15.87 24.83 -21.22
CA ARG A 32 16.27 24.69 -19.81
C ARG A 32 17.02 23.36 -19.62
N SER A 33 18.35 23.43 -19.52
CA SER A 33 19.08 22.68 -18.48
C SER A 33 19.27 23.64 -17.31
N PRO A 34 19.20 23.22 -16.03
CA PRO A 34 20.13 22.21 -15.49
C PRO A 34 19.62 21.40 -14.26
N HIS A 35 19.93 20.10 -14.17
CA HIS A 35 20.06 19.45 -12.86
C HIS A 35 21.18 18.41 -12.90
N PRO A 36 22.26 18.57 -12.11
CA PRO A 36 23.17 17.47 -11.84
C PRO A 36 22.39 16.43 -11.03
N LEU A 37 22.31 15.21 -11.55
CA LEU A 37 21.89 14.05 -10.79
C LEU A 37 22.89 13.92 -9.63
N GLY A 38 22.49 14.38 -8.44
CA GLY A 38 23.22 14.13 -7.21
C GLY A 38 23.45 12.62 -7.04
N PRO A 39 24.48 12.22 -6.28
CA PRO A 39 24.77 10.81 -6.09
C PRO A 39 23.53 10.16 -5.48
N ARG A 40 22.91 9.22 -6.22
CA ARG A 40 21.98 8.22 -5.67
C ARG A 40 22.77 7.28 -4.77
N GLY A 41 23.18 7.82 -3.62
CA GLY A 41 23.79 7.09 -2.53
C GLY A 41 22.69 6.62 -1.57
N SER A 42 22.13 5.46 -1.88
CA SER A 42 21.86 4.37 -0.93
C SER A 42 21.43 4.76 0.49
N SER A 43 20.12 4.84 0.77
CA SER A 43 19.50 4.71 2.12
C SER A 43 17.94 4.56 2.05
N SER A 44 17.39 3.92 1.00
CA SER A 44 15.93 3.95 0.77
C SER A 44 15.09 3.15 1.78
N HIS A 45 15.64 2.14 2.45
CA HIS A 45 14.87 1.24 3.29
C HIS A 45 14.44 1.83 4.64
N ASP A 46 15.28 2.68 5.26
CA ASP A 46 14.94 3.37 6.51
C ASP A 46 13.77 4.33 6.32
N SER A 47 13.61 4.89 5.12
CA SER A 47 12.51 5.82 4.81
C SER A 47 11.16 5.11 4.76
N GLU A 48 11.09 3.92 4.15
CA GLU A 48 9.84 3.16 4.02
C GLU A 48 9.37 2.59 5.36
N LEU A 49 10.28 2.02 6.16
CA LEU A 49 9.94 1.52 7.51
C LEU A 49 9.51 2.66 8.44
N THR A 50 10.15 3.82 8.32
CA THR A 50 9.78 5.02 9.10
C THR A 50 8.40 5.53 8.70
N LEU A 51 8.09 5.57 7.40
CA LEU A 51 6.76 5.94 6.91
C LEU A 51 5.69 4.94 7.36
N ALA A 52 5.96 3.64 7.25
CA ALA A 52 5.05 2.59 7.71
C ALA A 52 4.79 2.70 9.21
N ARG A 53 5.84 2.92 10.02
CA ARG A 53 5.71 3.15 11.46
C ARG A 53 4.79 4.33 11.74
N LYS A 54 5.10 5.49 11.17
CA LYS A 54 4.34 6.72 11.38
C LYS A 54 2.86 6.55 10.97
N TRP A 55 2.60 5.86 9.87
CA TRP A 55 1.23 5.56 9.44
C TRP A 55 0.48 4.67 10.45
N ILE A 56 1.13 3.62 10.96
CA ILE A 56 0.55 2.76 11.99
C ILE A 56 0.28 3.55 13.28
N GLU A 57 1.19 4.44 13.67
CA GLU A 57 1.04 5.32 14.83
C GLU A 57 -0.15 6.28 14.67
N GLU A 58 -0.35 6.87 13.48
CA GLU A 58 -1.52 7.71 13.22
C GLU A 58 -2.82 6.90 13.18
N CYS A 59 -2.81 5.71 12.58
CA CYS A 59 -4.00 4.86 12.52
C CYS A 59 -4.41 4.34 13.91
N THR A 60 -3.46 3.99 14.78
CA THR A 60 -3.73 3.34 16.08
C THR A 60 -3.65 4.30 17.28
N GLY A 61 -3.09 5.50 17.09
CA GLY A 61 -2.87 6.47 18.16
C GLY A 61 -1.82 6.05 19.19
N ARG A 62 -1.08 4.96 18.94
CA ARG A 62 -0.01 4.47 19.81
C ARG A 62 1.33 4.88 19.25
N VAL A 63 2.24 5.33 20.11
CA VAL A 63 3.60 5.70 19.76
C VAL A 63 4.54 5.01 20.73
N GLU A 64 5.29 4.03 20.25
CA GLU A 64 6.37 3.39 21.02
C GLU A 64 7.68 3.83 20.40
N LYS A 65 8.58 4.49 21.14
CA LYS A 65 9.88 4.93 20.60
C LYS A 65 11.04 3.97 20.91
N ASN A 66 10.86 3.09 21.89
CA ASN A 66 11.90 2.22 22.45
C ASN A 66 11.99 0.83 21.80
N LYS A 67 11.20 0.59 20.75
CA LYS A 67 11.11 -0.72 20.08
C LYS A 67 11.53 -0.61 18.63
N SER A 68 12.22 -1.63 18.13
CA SER A 68 12.44 -1.78 16.69
C SER A 68 11.11 -1.98 15.98
N PHE A 69 11.00 -1.62 14.70
CA PHE A 69 9.76 -1.79 13.92
C PHE A 69 9.21 -3.22 13.99
N LYS A 70 10.10 -4.23 13.96
CA LYS A 70 9.72 -5.64 14.12
C LYS A 70 9.12 -5.94 15.50
N GLU A 71 9.78 -5.49 16.57
CA GLU A 71 9.31 -5.67 17.96
C GLU A 71 7.98 -4.93 18.20
N TYR A 72 7.78 -3.81 17.50
CA TYR A 72 6.54 -3.04 17.56
C TYR A 72 5.34 -3.82 17.01
N LEU A 73 5.56 -4.67 16.00
CA LEU A 73 4.50 -5.50 15.39
C LEU A 73 4.45 -6.93 15.97
N GLN A 74 5.52 -7.39 16.63
CA GLN A 74 5.69 -8.77 17.10
C GLN A 74 4.55 -9.24 18.02
N ASP A 75 4.06 -8.39 18.92
CA ASP A 75 2.96 -8.74 19.83
C ASP A 75 1.63 -9.02 19.09
N GLY A 76 1.49 -8.57 17.82
CA GLY A 76 0.28 -8.68 17.00
C GLY A 76 -0.88 -7.78 17.43
N THR A 77 -0.85 -7.26 18.66
CA THR A 77 -1.89 -6.38 19.24
C THR A 77 -2.16 -5.14 18.40
N LEU A 78 -1.10 -4.48 17.93
CA LEU A 78 -1.17 -3.27 17.10
C LEU A 78 -1.77 -3.53 15.73
N LEU A 79 -1.41 -4.65 15.13
CA LEU A 79 -1.95 -5.09 13.84
C LEU A 79 -3.45 -5.36 13.97
N CYS A 80 -3.86 -6.01 15.06
CA CYS A 80 -5.27 -6.21 15.35
C CYS A 80 -6.03 -4.89 15.52
N GLU A 81 -5.49 -3.94 16.29
CA GLU A 81 -6.08 -2.60 16.45
C GLU A 81 -6.20 -1.85 15.11
N LEU A 82 -5.19 -1.98 14.25
CA LEU A 82 -5.21 -1.36 12.93
C LEU A 82 -6.37 -1.87 12.08
N VAL A 83 -6.61 -3.18 12.06
CA VAL A 83 -7.76 -3.74 11.35
C VAL A 83 -9.07 -3.38 12.03
N GLN A 84 -9.11 -3.27 13.36
CA GLN A 84 -10.30 -2.77 14.08
C GLN A 84 -10.69 -1.36 13.60
N ASN A 85 -9.70 -0.49 13.36
CA ASN A 85 -9.93 0.87 12.88
C ASN A 85 -10.41 0.91 11.43
N VAL A 86 -9.97 -0.04 10.60
CA VAL A 86 -10.46 -0.17 9.22
C VAL A 86 -11.86 -0.81 9.18
N ARG A 87 -12.05 -1.89 9.92
CA ARG A 87 -13.30 -2.64 9.99
C ARG A 87 -13.47 -3.28 11.39
N PRO A 88 -14.31 -2.68 12.26
CA PRO A 88 -14.41 -3.10 13.65
C PRO A 88 -15.08 -4.46 13.86
N ASP A 89 -15.70 -5.06 12.84
CA ASP A 89 -16.42 -6.33 13.00
C ASP A 89 -15.50 -7.57 12.84
N LEU A 90 -14.29 -7.40 12.30
CA LEU A 90 -13.42 -8.53 11.93
C LEU A 90 -12.62 -9.09 13.10
N ILE A 91 -12.14 -8.24 14.00
CA ILE A 91 -11.35 -8.68 15.15
C ILE A 91 -12.14 -8.37 16.42
N ARG A 92 -12.66 -9.43 17.05
CA ARG A 92 -13.47 -9.29 18.27
C ARG A 92 -12.69 -9.59 19.54
N LYS A 93 -11.47 -10.14 19.42
CA LYS A 93 -10.69 -10.61 20.56
C LYS A 93 -9.19 -10.42 20.33
N ILE A 94 -8.58 -9.58 21.16
CA ILE A 94 -7.13 -9.34 21.18
C ILE A 94 -6.56 -9.86 22.49
N LYS A 95 -5.57 -10.74 22.43
CA LYS A 95 -4.89 -11.30 23.60
C LYS A 95 -3.76 -10.34 24.02
N ARG A 96 -3.96 -9.58 25.10
CA ARG A 96 -2.93 -8.68 25.66
C ARG A 96 -1.89 -9.39 26.55
N VAL A 97 -1.88 -10.73 26.54
CA VAL A 97 -0.94 -11.54 27.32
C VAL A 97 0.40 -11.55 26.58
N ARG A 98 1.48 -11.23 27.29
CA ARG A 98 2.85 -11.24 26.74
C ARG A 98 3.42 -12.66 26.69
N SER A 99 2.87 -13.47 25.80
CA SER A 99 3.28 -14.86 25.59
C SER A 99 3.42 -15.13 24.09
N PRO A 100 4.46 -15.87 23.65
CA PRO A 100 4.65 -16.19 22.23
C PRO A 100 3.46 -16.92 21.62
N PHE A 101 2.72 -17.69 22.41
CA PHE A 101 1.47 -18.32 21.95
C PHE A 101 0.38 -17.28 21.69
N ALA A 102 0.19 -16.31 22.61
CA ALA A 102 -0.78 -15.23 22.43
C ALA A 102 -0.42 -14.31 21.24
N TRP A 103 0.86 -14.08 21.00
CA TRP A 103 1.34 -13.34 19.83
C TRP A 103 0.97 -14.03 18.53
N ARG A 104 1.18 -15.36 18.44
CA ARG A 104 0.77 -16.18 17.28
C ARG A 104 -0.73 -16.08 17.01
N GLU A 105 -1.54 -16.15 18.06
CA GLU A 105 -3.00 -16.03 17.96
C GLU A 105 -3.43 -14.65 17.44
N ASN A 106 -2.85 -13.57 17.99
CA ASN A 106 -3.14 -12.20 17.53
C ASN A 106 -2.79 -12.02 16.04
N LEU A 107 -1.63 -12.51 15.62
CA LEU A 107 -1.21 -12.46 14.22
C LEU A 107 -2.18 -13.26 13.33
N SER A 108 -2.64 -14.43 13.79
CA SER A 108 -3.61 -15.23 13.05
C SER A 108 -4.94 -14.50 12.86
N PHE A 109 -5.45 -13.83 13.89
CA PHE A 109 -6.66 -12.99 13.78
C PHE A 109 -6.49 -11.83 12.80
N PHE A 110 -5.32 -11.18 12.80
CA PHE A 110 -5.01 -10.14 11.83
C PHE A 110 -5.03 -10.69 10.39
N LEU A 111 -4.36 -11.82 10.14
CA LEU A 111 -4.27 -12.41 8.80
C LEU A 111 -5.65 -12.88 8.30
N GLU A 112 -6.47 -13.46 9.17
CA GLU A 112 -7.84 -13.86 8.83
C GLU A 112 -8.72 -12.65 8.50
N ALA A 113 -8.60 -11.58 9.27
CA ALA A 113 -9.29 -10.33 9.00
C ALA A 113 -8.85 -9.72 7.65
N CYS A 114 -7.56 -9.73 7.35
CA CYS A 114 -7.02 -9.30 6.07
C CYS A 114 -7.56 -10.14 4.90
N LYS A 115 -7.68 -11.47 5.06
CA LYS A 115 -8.32 -12.34 4.05
C LYS A 115 -9.79 -11.95 3.83
N SER A 116 -10.52 -11.66 4.92
CA SER A 116 -11.91 -11.21 4.82
C SER A 116 -12.06 -9.83 4.17
N LEU A 117 -11.01 -8.99 4.18
CA LEU A 117 -10.96 -7.74 3.43
C LEU A 117 -10.67 -7.94 1.93
N GLY A 118 -10.36 -9.18 1.50
CA GLY A 118 -10.08 -9.52 0.11
C GLY A 118 -8.59 -9.59 -0.25
N LEU A 119 -7.68 -9.56 0.74
CA LEU A 119 -6.24 -9.70 0.49
C LEU A 119 -5.89 -11.15 0.12
N LYS A 120 -5.01 -11.31 -0.87
CA LYS A 120 -4.52 -12.62 -1.32
C LYS A 120 -3.44 -13.15 -0.37
N GLY A 121 -3.38 -14.47 -0.21
CA GLY A 121 -2.36 -15.15 0.61
C GLY A 121 -0.92 -14.70 0.32
N SER A 122 -0.59 -14.41 -0.94
CA SER A 122 0.74 -13.94 -1.36
C SER A 122 1.12 -12.55 -0.85
N GLN A 123 0.15 -11.74 -0.41
CA GLN A 123 0.38 -10.40 0.16
C GLN A 123 0.40 -10.43 1.70
N LEU A 124 0.09 -11.59 2.29
CA LEU A 124 0.04 -11.81 3.73
C LEU A 124 1.37 -12.41 4.19
N PHE A 125 1.82 -11.99 5.37
CA PHE A 125 3.00 -12.56 6.03
C PHE A 125 2.60 -13.77 6.90
N SER A 126 3.56 -14.59 7.31
CA SER A 126 3.34 -15.67 8.29
C SER A 126 3.70 -15.22 9.70
N PRO A 127 3.01 -15.68 10.75
CA PRO A 127 3.33 -15.29 12.13
C PRO A 127 4.79 -15.63 12.52
N GLU A 128 5.39 -16.60 11.85
CA GLU A 128 6.78 -17.01 12.04
C GLU A 128 7.78 -15.94 11.58
N ASP A 129 7.46 -15.17 10.53
CA ASP A 129 8.31 -14.08 10.04
C ASP A 129 8.59 -13.03 11.12
N LEU A 130 7.58 -12.75 11.95
CA LEU A 130 7.65 -11.79 13.05
C LEU A 130 8.26 -12.38 14.33
N ILE A 131 7.94 -13.64 14.64
CA ILE A 131 8.31 -14.27 15.91
C ILE A 131 9.73 -14.84 15.90
N ALA A 132 10.24 -15.31 14.76
CA ALA A 132 11.52 -16.02 14.67
C ALA A 132 12.76 -15.22 15.13
N SER A 133 12.69 -13.89 15.25
CA SER A 133 13.81 -13.08 15.79
C SER A 133 13.97 -13.09 17.31
N GLY A 134 12.99 -13.58 18.07
CA GLY A 134 12.97 -13.39 19.54
C GLY A 134 13.41 -14.60 20.37
N ALA A 135 13.39 -15.81 19.81
CA ALA A 135 13.73 -17.02 20.56
C ALA A 135 15.21 -17.36 20.35
N ARG A 136 16.11 -16.66 21.05
CA ARG A 136 17.35 -17.32 21.50
C ARG A 136 16.91 -18.41 22.46
N THR A 137 16.66 -19.61 21.95
CA THR A 137 16.55 -20.80 22.78
C THR A 137 17.88 -20.93 23.52
N PRO A 138 17.94 -20.83 24.86
CA PRO A 138 19.12 -21.28 25.57
C PRO A 138 19.10 -22.80 25.43
N THR A 139 19.81 -23.32 24.43
CA THR A 139 20.07 -24.75 24.30
C THR A 139 20.96 -25.15 25.47
N ILE A 140 20.33 -25.55 26.58
CA ILE A 140 21.01 -26.21 27.70
C ILE A 140 21.45 -27.57 27.13
N LYS A 141 22.72 -27.66 26.70
CA LYS A 141 23.35 -28.97 26.40
C LYS A 141 23.93 -29.47 27.72
N THR A 142 23.27 -30.48 28.27
CA THR A 142 23.71 -31.27 29.42
C THR A 142 24.97 -32.06 29.06
#